data_AF-A0A2V8BAU6-F1
#
_entry.id   AF-A0A2V8BAU6-F1
#
_cell.length_a   1.000
_cell.length_b   1.000
_cell.length_c   1.000
_cell.angle_alpha   90.00
_cell.angle_beta   90.00
_cell.angle_gamma   90.00
#
_symmetry.space_group_name_H-M   'P 1'
#
loop_
_entity.id
_entity.type
_entity.pdbx_description
1 polymer ?
#
loop_
_entity_poly.entity_id
_entity_poly.type
_entity_poly.pdbx_seq_one_letter_code
_entity_poly.pdbx_strand_id
1 'polypeptide(L)'
;MVGVTFPQTNLAPVLDLDQHFMRDTLQTGPTPGFTFFPHVGTLRIEGPFNAAPARDSPSRRRIFVCRPASAADEAACARKVITTLATRAFRHPVSNAEVQSLMDFYQSGRQDGNFDAGIEMALARLLADPRLIYRIEVEPANVKAAQLYRISDLELASRLSFFLWSTVPDDDLIALASQGKLKDPAVLERQVRRMLEDPRAEALAINFAGQWLNLRGMDSVGPLPMVYPDFDDPLRRAMRREVELLFDSIVREDRNVLDLLTADYTFVNERLARHYGIPNIYGSQFRRVNLDPGLDMRRGLLGKGAFLTTTSKPERTSPVTRGKWIMTNILGMSPPDPPPDVPPLKPKTSDAAGNAREPTMRQKMMDHRVRADCVQCHSLMDPIGFA
;
A
#
# COMPACT_ATOMS: atom_id res chain seq x y z
N MET A 1 -21.65 31.29 -7.20
CA MET A 1 -22.45 31.55 -6.00
C MET A 1 -23.11 30.23 -5.63
N VAL A 2 -22.66 29.56 -4.57
CA VAL A 2 -23.27 28.31 -4.11
C VAL A 2 -24.30 28.72 -3.05
N GLY A 3 -25.58 28.57 -3.37
CA GLY A 3 -26.68 28.77 -2.42
C GLY A 3 -27.10 27.41 -1.88
N VAL A 4 -27.19 27.31 -0.55
CA VAL A 4 -27.77 26.15 0.14
C VAL A 4 -29.11 26.58 0.70
N THR A 5 -30.16 25.84 0.36
CA THR A 5 -31.50 25.98 0.95
C THR A 5 -31.75 24.75 1.82
N PHE A 6 -32.25 24.97 3.03
CA PHE A 6 -32.77 23.91 3.89
C PHE A 6 -34.30 23.96 3.84
N PRO A 7 -34.99 22.81 3.76
CA PRO A 7 -36.44 22.78 3.91
C PRO A 7 -36.83 23.31 5.29
N GLN A 8 -37.83 24.19 5.34
CA GLN A 8 -38.40 24.68 6.58
C GLN A 8 -39.05 23.51 7.31
N THR A 9 -38.59 23.18 8.52
CA THR A 9 -39.08 22.05 9.32
C THR A 9 -40.51 22.29 9.79
N ASN A 10 -41.49 21.85 9.02
CA ASN A 10 -42.88 21.76 9.42
C ASN A 10 -43.24 20.28 9.70
N LEU A 11 -43.28 19.95 10.99
CA LEU A 11 -43.74 18.68 11.58
C LEU A 11 -43.11 17.38 11.04
N ALA A 12 -42.03 16.93 11.68
CA ALA A 12 -41.68 15.51 11.72
C ALA A 12 -41.76 15.03 13.20
N PRO A 13 -42.59 14.02 13.56
CA PRO A 13 -42.78 13.62 14.96
C PRO A 13 -41.62 12.83 15.58
N VAL A 14 -40.53 12.58 14.85
CA VAL A 14 -39.39 11.79 15.32
C VAL A 14 -38.12 12.39 14.71
N LEU A 15 -37.38 13.17 15.50
CA LEU A 15 -36.03 13.66 15.14
C LEU A 15 -34.94 12.61 15.43
N ASP A 16 -35.32 11.49 16.05
CA ASP A 16 -34.45 10.38 16.43
C ASP A 16 -33.85 9.65 15.20
N LEU A 17 -34.41 9.89 14.00
CA LEU A 17 -33.97 9.32 12.73
C LEU A 17 -32.85 10.13 12.05
N ASP A 18 -32.58 11.36 12.48
CA ASP A 18 -31.48 12.18 11.93
C ASP A 18 -30.16 11.88 12.66
N GLN A 19 -29.75 10.61 12.67
CA GLN A 19 -28.36 10.28 13.02
C GLN A 19 -27.45 10.78 11.89
N HIS A 20 -26.63 11.77 12.22
CA HIS A 20 -25.57 12.23 11.33
C HIS A 20 -24.52 11.13 11.21
N PHE A 21 -24.52 10.40 10.09
CA PHE A 21 -23.45 9.46 9.78
C PHE A 21 -22.11 10.21 9.65
N MET A 22 -21.03 9.59 10.10
CA MET A 22 -19.67 10.10 9.91
C MET A 22 -19.14 9.88 8.47
N ARG A 23 -19.93 9.22 7.63
CA ARG A 23 -19.58 8.87 6.24
C ARG A 23 -19.57 10.10 5.34
N ASP A 24 -18.57 10.15 4.46
CA ASP A 24 -18.55 11.13 3.37
C ASP A 24 -19.66 10.85 2.33
N THR A 25 -20.41 11.89 1.97
CA THR A 25 -21.51 11.90 1.00
C THR A 25 -21.12 11.47 -0.43
N LEU A 26 -19.82 11.36 -0.73
CA LEU A 26 -19.31 11.00 -2.05
C LEU A 26 -19.37 9.50 -2.40
N GLN A 27 -19.72 8.60 -1.47
CA GLN A 27 -19.85 7.17 -1.78
C GLN A 27 -21.27 6.81 -2.27
N THR A 28 -21.34 6.03 -3.35
CA THR A 28 -22.57 5.69 -4.09
C THR A 28 -23.40 4.52 -3.52
N GLY A 29 -23.11 4.04 -2.31
CA GLY A 29 -23.83 2.91 -1.69
C GLY A 29 -25.20 3.30 -1.11
N PRO A 30 -26.27 2.50 -1.31
CA PRO A 30 -27.64 2.77 -0.84
C PRO A 30 -27.68 2.98 0.68
N THR A 31 -28.38 4.03 1.14
CA THR A 31 -28.63 4.30 2.57
C THR A 31 -30.12 4.11 2.84
N PRO A 32 -30.52 3.31 3.83
CA PRO A 32 -31.94 3.15 4.19
C PRO A 32 -32.60 4.51 4.45
N GLY A 33 -33.68 4.83 3.73
CA GLY A 33 -34.43 6.09 3.90
C GLY A 33 -34.08 7.21 2.91
N PHE A 34 -33.03 7.09 2.09
CA PHE A 34 -32.65 8.11 1.10
C PHE A 34 -32.83 7.59 -0.34
N THR A 35 -33.64 8.28 -1.15
CA THR A 35 -33.92 7.92 -2.56
C THR A 35 -32.90 8.47 -3.55
N PHE A 36 -32.16 9.54 -3.21
CA PHE A 36 -31.14 10.14 -4.08
C PHE A 36 -29.99 10.73 -3.26
N PHE A 37 -28.76 10.57 -3.74
CA PHE A 37 -27.54 11.16 -3.15
C PHE A 37 -27.22 12.51 -3.82
N PRO A 38 -26.87 13.58 -3.08
CA PRO A 38 -26.24 14.73 -3.68
C PRO A 38 -24.85 14.31 -4.20
N HIS A 39 -24.68 14.30 -5.52
CA HIS A 39 -23.42 13.97 -6.19
C HIS A 39 -23.11 15.00 -7.28
N VAL A 40 -21.84 15.14 -7.62
CA VAL A 40 -21.44 15.92 -8.80
C VAL A 40 -21.88 15.15 -10.04
N GLY A 41 -22.95 15.63 -10.69
CA GLY A 41 -23.48 15.00 -11.91
C GLY A 41 -22.50 15.06 -13.09
N THR A 42 -21.81 16.19 -13.26
CA THR A 42 -20.78 16.37 -14.29
C THR A 42 -19.71 17.37 -13.85
N LEU A 43 -18.45 17.05 -14.14
CA LEU A 43 -17.32 17.99 -14.09
C LEU A 43 -16.65 17.97 -15.47
N ARG A 44 -16.68 19.10 -16.18
CA ARG A 44 -16.00 19.25 -17.48
C ARG A 44 -14.85 20.24 -17.33
N ILE A 45 -13.64 19.77 -17.57
CA ILE A 45 -12.44 20.60 -17.66
C ILE A 45 -12.13 20.77 -19.14
N GLU A 46 -12.25 22.00 -19.67
CA GLU A 46 -11.93 22.31 -21.07
C GLU A 46 -10.65 23.16 -21.14
N GLY A 47 -9.74 22.75 -22.02
CA GLY A 47 -8.44 23.37 -22.22
C GLY A 47 -7.26 22.54 -21.67
N PRO A 48 -6.05 23.11 -21.64
CA PRO A 48 -5.71 24.45 -22.10
C PRO A 48 -5.86 24.59 -23.63
N PHE A 49 -6.59 25.60 -24.07
CA PHE A 49 -6.67 25.97 -25.48
C PHE A 49 -5.34 26.62 -25.90
N ASN A 50 -4.78 26.23 -27.05
CA ASN A 50 -3.48 26.71 -27.55
C ASN A 50 -2.30 26.47 -26.59
N ALA A 51 -2.27 25.30 -25.93
CA ALA A 51 -1.21 24.95 -25.01
C ALA A 51 0.17 24.96 -25.69
N ALA A 52 1.11 25.72 -25.13
CA ALA A 52 2.52 25.62 -25.50
C ALA A 52 3.18 24.47 -24.72
N PRO A 53 4.15 23.74 -25.32
CA PRO A 53 4.93 22.75 -24.59
C PRO A 53 5.60 23.35 -23.35
N ALA A 54 5.51 22.66 -22.22
CA ALA A 54 6.16 23.10 -20.99
C ALA A 54 7.68 23.15 -21.19
N ARG A 55 8.28 24.34 -21.13
CA ARG A 55 9.74 24.52 -21.29
C ARG A 55 10.52 24.17 -20.03
N ASP A 56 9.88 24.32 -18.88
CA ASP A 56 10.43 24.00 -17.58
C ASP A 56 9.39 23.27 -16.73
N SER A 57 9.77 22.09 -16.23
CA SER A 57 8.95 21.25 -15.35
C SER A 57 9.88 20.43 -14.46
N PRO A 58 9.42 19.93 -13.30
CA PRO A 58 10.23 19.06 -12.45
C PRO A 58 10.82 17.87 -13.22
N SER A 59 10.05 17.25 -14.12
CA SER A 59 10.51 16.16 -14.98
C SER A 59 11.57 16.61 -15.98
N ARG A 60 11.39 17.76 -16.64
CA ARG A 60 12.40 18.29 -17.57
C ARG A 60 13.70 18.64 -16.88
N ARG A 61 13.67 19.19 -15.67
CA ARG A 61 14.89 19.44 -14.87
C ARG A 61 15.64 18.15 -14.53
N ARG A 62 14.92 17.04 -14.34
CA ARG A 62 15.53 15.71 -14.10
C ARG A 62 16.08 15.05 -15.37
N ILE A 63 15.40 15.24 -16.51
CA ILE A 63 15.81 14.69 -17.81
C ILE A 63 17.00 15.48 -18.37
N PHE A 64 16.87 16.79 -18.50
CA PHE A 64 17.83 17.66 -19.16
C PHE A 64 18.94 18.12 -18.22
N VAL A 65 19.81 17.19 -17.81
CA VAL A 65 21.04 17.46 -17.03
C VAL A 65 22.12 18.23 -17.82
N CYS A 66 21.89 18.43 -19.11
CA CYS A 66 22.68 19.27 -20.01
C CYS A 66 21.72 20.04 -20.91
N ARG A 67 22.05 21.30 -21.20
CA ARG A 67 21.37 22.10 -22.22
C ARG A 67 22.42 22.68 -23.15
N PRO A 68 22.30 22.44 -24.48
CA PRO A 68 23.28 22.94 -25.44
C PRO A 68 23.19 24.47 -25.55
N ALA A 69 24.33 25.16 -25.65
CA ALA A 69 24.38 26.60 -25.90
C ALA A 69 24.28 26.91 -27.40
N SER A 70 24.74 25.98 -28.24
CA SER A 70 24.70 26.06 -29.69
C SER A 70 24.39 24.70 -30.33
N ALA A 71 24.11 24.70 -31.64
CA ALA A 71 23.88 23.47 -32.40
C ALA A 71 25.09 22.50 -32.35
N ALA A 72 26.31 23.03 -32.24
CA ALA A 72 27.52 22.22 -32.14
C ALA A 72 27.62 21.44 -30.82
N ASP A 73 27.01 21.97 -29.75
CA ASP A 73 27.03 21.35 -28.41
C ASP A 73 25.97 20.26 -28.24
N GLU A 74 24.99 20.20 -29.16
CA GLU A 74 23.82 19.32 -29.04
C GLU A 74 24.22 17.85 -28.88
N ALA A 75 25.11 17.33 -29.73
CA ALA A 75 25.49 15.91 -29.69
C ALA A 75 26.15 15.53 -28.35
N ALA A 76 27.02 16.39 -27.83
CA ALA A 76 27.69 16.17 -26.55
C ALA A 76 26.71 16.24 -25.37
N CYS A 77 25.82 17.25 -25.38
CA CYS A 77 24.77 17.36 -24.36
C CYS A 77 23.78 16.20 -24.39
N ALA A 78 23.34 15.78 -25.58
CA ALA A 78 22.44 14.64 -25.75
C ALA A 78 23.07 13.36 -25.22
N ARG A 79 24.34 13.10 -25.55
CA ARG A 79 25.08 11.95 -25.02
C ARG A 79 25.12 11.96 -23.49
N LYS A 80 25.37 13.12 -22.86
CA LYS A 80 25.37 13.25 -21.40
C LYS A 80 24.00 12.96 -20.78
N VAL A 81 22.93 13.50 -21.37
CA VAL A 81 21.54 13.26 -20.94
C VAL A 81 21.19 11.79 -21.05
N ILE A 82 21.40 11.19 -22.23
CA ILE A 82 21.08 9.79 -22.52
C ILE A 82 21.88 8.84 -21.65
N THR A 83 23.18 9.08 -21.46
CA THR A 83 24.02 8.26 -20.56
C THR A 83 23.48 8.29 -19.14
N THR A 84 23.13 9.48 -18.62
CA THR A 84 22.62 9.64 -17.25
C THR A 84 21.29 8.89 -17.06
N LEU A 85 20.37 9.04 -18.02
CA LEU A 85 19.08 8.36 -17.98
C LEU A 85 19.23 6.85 -18.11
N ALA A 86 20.06 6.39 -19.04
CA ALA A 86 20.26 4.97 -19.32
C ALA A 86 20.95 4.26 -18.16
N THR A 87 21.94 4.90 -17.51
CA THR A 87 22.59 4.33 -16.32
C THR A 87 21.60 4.09 -15.19
N ARG A 88 20.65 5.00 -14.96
CA ARG A 88 19.61 4.81 -13.94
C ARG A 88 18.54 3.81 -14.37
N ALA A 89 18.09 3.88 -15.61
CA ALA A 89 17.07 2.99 -16.16
C ALA A 89 17.51 1.54 -16.19
N PHE A 90 18.72 1.28 -16.68
CA PHE A 90 19.30 -0.07 -16.77
C PHE A 90 20.05 -0.48 -15.51
N ARG A 91 20.28 0.47 -14.59
CA ARG A 91 20.81 0.25 -13.23
C ARG A 91 22.27 -0.20 -13.22
N HIS A 92 23.03 0.17 -14.25
CA HIS A 92 24.46 -0.06 -14.37
C HIS A 92 25.12 1.04 -15.20
N PRO A 93 26.46 1.23 -15.09
CA PRO A 93 27.20 2.06 -16.03
C PRO A 93 27.00 1.53 -17.45
N VAL A 94 26.45 2.35 -18.34
CA VAL A 94 26.16 1.94 -19.71
C VAL A 94 27.43 1.96 -20.55
N SER A 95 27.56 0.98 -21.43
CA SER A 95 28.65 0.91 -22.41
C SER A 95 28.48 1.93 -23.53
N ASN A 96 29.57 2.22 -24.23
CA ASN A 96 29.54 3.10 -25.41
C ASN A 96 28.59 2.59 -26.49
N ALA A 97 28.46 1.27 -26.66
CA ALA A 97 27.56 0.66 -27.63
C ALA A 97 26.08 0.90 -27.26
N GLU A 98 25.73 0.77 -25.98
CA GLU A 98 24.38 1.03 -25.51
C GLU A 98 24.01 2.51 -25.65
N VAL A 99 24.93 3.40 -25.30
CA VAL A 99 24.74 4.85 -25.51
C VAL A 99 24.60 5.15 -26.99
N GLN A 100 25.43 4.54 -27.84
CA GLN A 100 25.38 4.79 -29.29
C GLN A 100 24.03 4.35 -29.87
N SER A 101 23.53 3.17 -29.49
CA SER A 101 22.21 2.72 -29.94
C SER A 101 21.11 3.73 -29.59
N LEU A 102 21.10 4.29 -28.37
CA LEU A 102 20.14 5.33 -27.99
C LEU A 102 20.39 6.68 -28.70
N MET A 103 21.66 7.01 -28.99
CA MET A 103 22.02 8.19 -29.76
C MET A 103 21.52 8.13 -31.20
N ASP A 104 21.39 6.94 -31.79
CA ASP A 104 20.85 6.78 -33.14
C ASP A 104 19.35 7.15 -33.17
N PHE A 105 18.59 6.78 -32.14
CA PHE A 105 17.20 7.24 -31.95
C PHE A 105 17.12 8.75 -31.71
N TYR A 106 18.07 9.31 -30.95
CA TYR A 106 18.18 10.76 -30.80
C TYR A 106 18.38 11.45 -32.15
N GLN A 107 19.28 10.94 -33.00
CA GLN A 107 19.55 11.54 -34.31
C GLN A 107 18.32 11.50 -35.21
N SER A 108 17.57 10.39 -35.22
CA SER A 108 16.30 10.30 -35.96
C SER A 108 15.27 11.32 -35.46
N GLY A 109 15.01 11.39 -34.15
CA GLY A 109 14.08 12.39 -33.60
C GLY A 109 14.55 13.83 -33.81
N ARG A 110 15.86 14.05 -33.85
CA ARG A 110 16.46 15.36 -34.10
C ARG A 110 16.34 15.81 -35.56
N GLN A 111 16.37 14.88 -36.51
CA GLN A 111 16.16 15.15 -37.94
C GLN A 111 14.73 15.61 -38.22
N ASP A 112 13.75 14.99 -37.56
CA ASP A 112 12.33 15.32 -37.72
C ASP A 112 11.86 16.51 -36.87
N GLY A 113 12.73 17.05 -36.01
CA GLY A 113 12.37 18.10 -35.06
C GLY A 113 13.56 18.91 -34.54
N ASN A 114 13.64 19.04 -33.22
CA ASN A 114 14.68 19.81 -32.52
C ASN A 114 15.41 18.94 -31.49
N PHE A 115 16.32 19.55 -30.72
CA PHE A 115 17.05 18.85 -29.65
C PHE A 115 16.14 18.05 -28.71
N ASP A 116 15.03 18.65 -28.29
CA ASP A 116 14.05 18.02 -27.41
C ASP A 116 13.37 16.82 -28.07
N ALA A 117 12.99 16.93 -29.35
CA ALA A 117 12.40 15.82 -30.10
C ALA A 117 13.37 14.64 -30.23
N GLY A 118 14.67 14.92 -30.39
CA GLY A 118 15.70 13.90 -30.33
C GLY A 118 15.76 13.21 -28.95
N ILE A 119 15.78 13.99 -27.86
CA ILE A 119 15.79 13.41 -26.51
C ILE A 119 14.52 12.62 -26.22
N GLU A 120 13.37 13.09 -26.70
CA GLU A 120 12.09 12.40 -26.61
C GLU A 120 12.14 11.03 -27.30
N MET A 121 12.67 10.95 -28.53
CA MET A 121 12.79 9.68 -29.25
C MET A 121 13.73 8.70 -28.55
N ALA A 122 14.87 9.16 -28.07
CA ALA A 122 15.79 8.34 -27.28
C ALA A 122 15.17 7.87 -25.96
N LEU A 123 14.42 8.74 -25.27
CA LEU A 123 13.71 8.41 -24.05
C LEU A 123 12.59 7.39 -24.31
N ALA A 124 11.82 7.55 -25.40
CA ALA A 124 10.80 6.58 -25.80
C ALA A 124 11.42 5.19 -26.01
N ARG A 125 12.56 5.11 -26.70
CA ARG A 125 13.29 3.85 -26.87
C ARG A 125 13.79 3.26 -25.55
N LEU A 126 14.30 4.11 -24.65
CA LEU A 126 14.75 3.72 -23.31
C LEU A 126 13.59 3.12 -22.50
N LEU A 127 12.42 3.77 -22.53
CA LEU A 127 11.23 3.34 -21.81
C LEU A 127 10.62 2.04 -22.35
N ALA A 128 10.81 1.78 -23.64
CA ALA A 128 10.40 0.53 -24.28
C ALA A 128 11.44 -0.61 -24.17
N ASP A 129 12.62 -0.37 -23.58
CA ASP A 129 13.66 -1.39 -23.51
C ASP A 129 13.35 -2.46 -22.45
N PRO A 130 13.47 -3.77 -22.77
CA PRO A 130 13.28 -4.84 -21.80
C PRO A 130 14.14 -4.71 -20.54
N ARG A 131 15.34 -4.12 -20.64
CA ARG A 131 16.23 -3.91 -19.48
C ARG A 131 15.71 -2.88 -18.50
N LEU A 132 14.78 -2.00 -18.90
CA LEU A 132 14.07 -1.14 -17.95
C LEU A 132 12.99 -1.94 -17.21
N ILE A 133 12.17 -2.67 -17.97
CA ILE A 133 10.96 -3.37 -17.52
C ILE A 133 11.30 -4.56 -16.63
N TYR A 134 12.31 -5.34 -17.01
CA TYR A 134 12.73 -6.55 -16.30
C TYR A 134 13.99 -6.28 -15.48
N ARG A 135 14.04 -6.89 -14.29
CA ARG A 135 15.26 -7.01 -13.49
C ARG A 135 15.85 -8.39 -13.75
N ILE A 136 16.81 -8.44 -14.66
CA ILE A 136 17.45 -9.68 -15.11
C ILE A 136 18.64 -9.95 -14.21
N GLU A 137 18.78 -11.20 -13.79
CA GLU A 137 19.96 -11.71 -13.11
C GLU A 137 20.55 -12.82 -13.97
N VAL A 138 21.84 -12.71 -14.25
CA VAL A 138 22.52 -13.60 -15.19
C VAL A 138 23.22 -14.69 -14.42
N GLU A 139 22.77 -15.93 -14.64
CA GLU A 139 23.45 -17.12 -14.13
C GLU A 139 24.84 -17.22 -14.78
N PRO A 140 25.92 -17.35 -13.98
CA PRO A 140 27.25 -17.58 -14.53
C PRO A 140 27.31 -18.90 -15.31
N ALA A 141 27.97 -18.91 -16.46
CA ALA A 141 27.99 -20.04 -17.39
C ALA A 141 28.43 -21.41 -16.81
N ASN A 142 29.14 -21.41 -15.68
CA ASN A 142 29.73 -22.60 -15.07
C ASN A 142 29.02 -23.06 -13.78
N VAL A 143 27.79 -22.61 -13.53
CA VAL A 143 26.98 -23.04 -12.39
C VAL A 143 26.29 -24.38 -12.71
N LYS A 144 26.39 -25.35 -11.80
CA LYS A 144 25.66 -26.62 -11.91
C LYS A 144 24.21 -26.46 -11.41
N ALA A 145 23.31 -27.33 -11.85
CA ALA A 145 21.96 -27.40 -11.30
C ALA A 145 21.97 -27.50 -9.77
N ALA A 146 21.15 -26.69 -9.11
CA ALA A 146 21.05 -26.54 -7.65
C ALA A 146 22.31 -26.00 -6.93
N GLN A 147 23.33 -25.57 -7.66
CA GLN A 147 24.49 -24.90 -7.06
C GLN A 147 24.15 -23.44 -6.73
N LEU A 148 24.37 -23.05 -5.47
CA LEU A 148 24.26 -21.66 -5.06
C LEU A 148 25.39 -20.84 -5.67
N TYR A 149 25.05 -19.67 -6.21
CA TYR A 149 26.01 -18.70 -6.72
C TYR A 149 25.70 -17.31 -6.18
N ARG A 150 26.72 -16.46 -6.17
CA ARG A 150 26.58 -15.06 -5.79
C ARG A 150 26.22 -14.26 -7.03
N ILE A 151 25.17 -13.45 -6.92
CA ILE A 151 24.85 -12.41 -7.92
C ILE A 151 25.94 -11.32 -7.92
N SER A 152 26.03 -10.58 -9.01
CA SER A 152 26.92 -9.41 -9.11
C SER A 152 26.49 -8.30 -8.16
N ASP A 153 27.43 -7.39 -7.86
CA ASP A 153 27.15 -6.23 -7.02
C ASP A 153 26.09 -5.29 -7.64
N LEU A 154 26.01 -5.21 -8.98
CA LEU A 154 25.00 -4.40 -9.68
C LEU A 154 23.60 -5.03 -9.56
N GLU A 155 23.50 -6.36 -9.69
CA GLU A 155 22.26 -7.09 -9.42
C GLU A 155 21.85 -6.95 -7.94
N LEU A 156 22.82 -7.00 -7.01
CA LEU A 156 22.57 -6.78 -5.59
C LEU A 156 22.04 -5.36 -5.31
N ALA A 157 22.62 -4.33 -5.92
CA ALA A 157 22.13 -2.95 -5.84
C ALA A 157 20.69 -2.81 -6.35
N SER A 158 20.39 -3.45 -7.49
CA SER A 158 19.04 -3.49 -8.07
C SER A 158 18.06 -4.22 -7.14
N ARG A 159 18.41 -5.39 -6.61
CA ARG A 159 17.56 -6.11 -5.64
C ARG A 159 17.30 -5.27 -4.39
N LEU A 160 18.34 -4.68 -3.81
CA LEU A 160 18.26 -3.91 -2.57
C LEU A 160 17.38 -2.66 -2.73
N SER A 161 17.59 -1.89 -3.79
CA SER A 161 16.81 -0.67 -4.09
C SER A 161 15.33 -0.96 -4.31
N PHE A 162 14.98 -2.02 -5.02
CA PHE A 162 13.56 -2.35 -5.20
C PHE A 162 12.93 -3.00 -3.97
N PHE A 163 13.72 -3.68 -3.14
CA PHE A 163 13.23 -4.23 -1.88
C PHE A 163 12.90 -3.10 -0.88
N LEU A 164 13.82 -2.15 -0.69
CA LEU A 164 13.68 -1.09 0.30
C LEU A 164 12.91 0.13 -0.23
N TRP A 165 13.16 0.56 -1.46
CA TRP A 165 12.62 1.81 -2.03
C TRP A 165 11.58 1.61 -3.13
N SER A 166 11.38 0.38 -3.60
CA SER A 166 10.50 0.08 -4.75
C SER A 166 10.79 0.94 -5.99
N THR A 167 12.06 1.30 -6.18
CA THR A 167 12.52 2.08 -7.33
C THR A 167 14.00 1.79 -7.61
N VAL A 168 14.54 2.39 -8.67
CA VAL A 168 15.93 2.20 -9.12
C VAL A 168 16.96 2.62 -8.05
N PRO A 169 18.14 1.97 -8.02
CA PRO A 169 19.22 2.40 -7.14
C PRO A 169 19.66 3.82 -7.47
N ASP A 170 20.13 4.54 -6.46
CA ASP A 170 20.71 5.87 -6.68
C ASP A 170 22.18 5.78 -7.13
N ASP A 171 22.73 6.94 -7.50
CA ASP A 171 24.05 7.01 -8.12
C ASP A 171 25.15 6.48 -7.17
N ASP A 172 25.03 6.70 -5.86
CA ASP A 172 25.97 6.18 -4.85
C ASP A 172 25.97 4.65 -4.79
N LEU A 173 24.79 4.03 -4.80
CA LEU A 173 24.66 2.58 -4.76
C LEU A 173 25.15 1.94 -6.05
N ILE A 174 24.86 2.54 -7.20
CA ILE A 174 25.40 2.11 -8.51
C ILE A 174 26.93 2.25 -8.51
N ALA A 175 27.48 3.34 -8.00
CA ALA A 175 28.93 3.57 -7.98
C ALA A 175 29.68 2.54 -7.12
N LEU A 176 29.18 2.26 -5.91
CA LEU A 176 29.76 1.23 -5.03
C LEU A 176 29.67 -0.16 -5.64
N ALA A 177 28.54 -0.47 -6.27
CA ALA A 177 28.35 -1.74 -6.95
C ALA A 177 29.27 -1.90 -8.15
N SER A 178 29.43 -0.84 -8.94
CA SER A 178 30.35 -0.81 -10.11
C SER A 178 31.81 -1.00 -9.71
N GLN A 179 32.17 -0.58 -8.49
CA GLN A 179 33.50 -0.78 -7.92
C GLN A 179 33.69 -2.17 -7.27
N GLY A 180 32.66 -3.03 -7.27
CA GLY A 180 32.68 -4.34 -6.63
C GLY A 180 32.83 -4.29 -5.11
N LYS A 181 32.39 -3.17 -4.49
CA LYS A 181 32.50 -2.93 -3.04
C LYS A 181 31.23 -3.27 -2.27
N LEU A 182 30.08 -3.33 -2.93
CA LEU A 182 28.80 -3.55 -2.26
C LEU A 182 28.70 -4.95 -1.63
N LYS A 183 29.46 -5.92 -2.14
CA LYS A 183 29.58 -7.25 -1.56
C LYS A 183 30.25 -7.31 -0.18
N ASP A 184 30.98 -6.27 0.21
CA ASP A 184 31.60 -6.18 1.53
C ASP A 184 30.51 -5.99 2.60
N PRO A 185 30.46 -6.82 3.65
CA PRO A 185 29.41 -6.75 4.67
C PRO A 185 29.27 -5.38 5.34
N ALA A 186 30.39 -4.69 5.65
CA ALA A 186 30.36 -3.39 6.31
C ALA A 186 29.90 -2.28 5.36
N VAL A 187 30.22 -2.39 4.06
CA VAL A 187 29.70 -1.48 3.04
C VAL A 187 28.20 -1.70 2.83
N LEU A 188 27.78 -2.96 2.73
CA LEU A 188 26.38 -3.33 2.55
C LEU A 188 25.52 -2.83 3.72
N GLU A 189 25.93 -3.10 4.96
CA GLU A 189 25.19 -2.67 6.15
C GLU A 189 25.04 -1.14 6.18
N ARG A 190 26.12 -0.40 5.92
CA ARG A 190 26.07 1.07 5.87
C ARG A 190 25.11 1.58 4.79
N GLN A 191 25.08 0.94 3.61
CA GLN A 191 24.13 1.31 2.56
C GLN A 191 22.69 0.96 2.94
N VAL A 192 22.43 -0.20 3.54
CA VAL A 192 21.10 -0.57 4.04
C VAL A 192 20.58 0.46 5.04
N ARG A 193 21.38 0.84 6.05
CA ARG A 193 20.99 1.85 7.05
C ARG A 193 20.69 3.21 6.42
N ARG A 194 21.58 3.72 5.56
CA ARG A 194 21.35 4.95 4.78
C ARG A 194 20.04 4.88 3.98
N MET A 195 19.77 3.74 3.36
CA MET A 195 18.57 3.56 2.57
C MET A 195 17.31 3.53 3.42
N LEU A 196 17.34 2.92 4.60
CA LEU A 196 16.21 2.91 5.54
C LEU A 196 15.89 4.30 6.11
N GLU A 197 16.90 5.18 6.25
CA GLU A 197 16.71 6.57 6.67
C GLU A 197 16.06 7.44 5.58
N ASP A 198 16.20 7.08 4.30
CA ASP A 198 15.63 7.83 3.18
C ASP A 198 14.08 7.77 3.19
N PRO A 199 13.36 8.86 2.85
CA PRO A 199 11.90 8.85 2.74
C PRO A 199 11.35 7.76 1.82
N ARG A 200 12.09 7.35 0.79
CA ARG A 200 11.69 6.27 -0.12
C ARG A 200 11.52 4.91 0.58
N ALA A 201 12.14 4.69 1.74
CA ALA A 201 12.01 3.44 2.49
C ALA A 201 10.58 3.15 3.00
N GLU A 202 9.70 4.16 2.99
CA GLU A 202 8.27 3.96 3.26
C GLU A 202 7.65 2.92 2.31
N ALA A 203 8.22 2.78 1.11
CA ALA A 203 7.80 1.77 0.15
C ALA A 203 7.90 0.34 0.70
N LEU A 204 8.79 0.07 1.66
CA LEU A 204 8.87 -1.22 2.34
C LEU A 204 7.59 -1.49 3.14
N ALA A 205 7.08 -0.52 3.89
CA ALA A 205 5.82 -0.67 4.61
C ALA A 205 4.62 -0.87 3.66
N ILE A 206 4.53 -0.05 2.61
CA ILE A 206 3.44 -0.11 1.62
C ILE A 206 3.44 -1.45 0.87
N ASN A 207 4.62 -1.95 0.49
CA ASN A 207 4.73 -3.13 -0.37
C ASN A 207 4.92 -4.42 0.40
N PHE A 208 5.94 -4.50 1.26
CA PHE A 208 6.26 -5.72 2.00
C PHE A 208 5.20 -5.99 3.06
N ALA A 209 4.95 -5.06 3.98
CA ALA A 209 3.93 -5.25 5.01
C ALA A 209 2.52 -5.28 4.40
N GLY A 210 2.26 -4.48 3.36
CA GLY A 210 1.00 -4.52 2.62
C GLY A 210 0.68 -5.88 2.00
N GLN A 211 1.70 -6.62 1.54
CA GLN A 211 1.54 -7.99 1.02
C GLN A 211 1.52 -9.03 2.15
N TRP A 212 2.51 -9.00 3.04
CA TRP A 212 2.63 -9.94 4.15
C TRP A 212 1.38 -9.94 5.04
N LEU A 213 0.87 -8.77 5.39
CA LEU A 213 -0.29 -8.64 6.27
C LEU A 213 -1.63 -8.59 5.51
N ASN A 214 -1.61 -8.75 4.18
CA ASN A 214 -2.77 -8.64 3.29
C ASN A 214 -3.54 -7.30 3.44
N LEU A 215 -2.85 -6.19 3.68
CA LEU A 215 -3.48 -4.86 3.76
C LEU A 215 -4.06 -4.42 2.41
N ARG A 216 -3.51 -4.92 1.30
CA ARG A 216 -4.05 -4.71 -0.05
C ARG A 216 -5.47 -5.27 -0.20
N GLY A 217 -5.81 -6.31 0.56
CA GLY A 217 -7.16 -6.87 0.58
C GLY A 217 -8.23 -5.88 1.08
N MET A 218 -7.85 -4.82 1.82
CA MET A 218 -8.78 -3.79 2.30
C MET A 218 -9.60 -3.15 1.18
N ASP A 219 -9.05 -3.06 -0.03
CA ASP A 219 -9.73 -2.46 -1.18
C ASP A 219 -10.86 -3.36 -1.72
N SER A 220 -10.84 -4.66 -1.39
CA SER A 220 -11.81 -5.66 -1.85
C SER A 220 -12.72 -6.21 -0.74
N VAL A 221 -12.47 -5.84 0.51
CA VAL A 221 -13.31 -6.24 1.65
C VAL A 221 -13.95 -5.04 2.33
N GLY A 222 -15.08 -5.28 2.97
CA GLY A 222 -15.73 -4.27 3.77
C GLY A 222 -17.01 -4.79 4.40
N PRO A 223 -17.46 -4.13 5.48
CA PRO A 223 -18.74 -4.45 6.09
C PRO A 223 -19.91 -4.11 5.16
N LEU A 224 -21.07 -4.74 5.39
CA LEU A 224 -22.30 -4.40 4.70
C LEU A 224 -22.72 -2.96 5.05
N PRO A 225 -22.87 -2.05 4.07
CA PRO A 225 -23.19 -0.65 4.35
C PRO A 225 -24.50 -0.44 5.11
N MET A 226 -25.50 -1.31 4.90
CA MET A 226 -26.77 -1.24 5.63
C MET A 226 -26.64 -1.56 7.12
N VAL A 227 -25.61 -2.32 7.52
CA VAL A 227 -25.36 -2.70 8.91
C VAL A 227 -24.32 -1.79 9.56
N TYR A 228 -23.34 -1.33 8.78
CA TYR A 228 -22.24 -0.48 9.24
C TYR A 228 -22.10 0.77 8.35
N PRO A 229 -23.06 1.71 8.44
CA PRO A 229 -23.15 2.85 7.53
C PRO A 229 -21.99 3.86 7.66
N ASP A 230 -21.29 3.86 8.80
CA ASP A 230 -20.13 4.71 9.04
C ASP A 230 -18.80 4.14 8.51
N PHE A 231 -18.81 2.97 7.86
CA PHE A 231 -17.63 2.48 7.18
C PHE A 231 -17.56 3.04 5.75
N ASP A 232 -16.61 3.94 5.53
CA ASP A 232 -16.40 4.60 4.25
C ASP A 232 -14.95 4.46 3.76
N ASP A 233 -14.72 4.91 2.53
CA ASP A 233 -13.43 4.88 1.85
C ASP A 233 -12.33 5.68 2.60
N PRO A 234 -12.61 6.89 3.11
CA PRO A 234 -11.70 7.58 4.02
C PRO A 234 -11.29 6.75 5.24
N LEU A 235 -12.21 6.07 5.92
CA LEU A 235 -11.89 5.20 7.05
C LEU A 235 -11.08 3.97 6.63
N ARG A 236 -11.46 3.32 5.52
CA ARG A 236 -10.72 2.17 4.96
C ARG A 236 -9.26 2.54 4.71
N ARG A 237 -9.02 3.65 4.00
CA ARG A 237 -7.65 4.14 3.73
C ARG A 237 -6.94 4.50 5.02
N ALA A 238 -7.63 5.10 5.98
CA ALA A 238 -7.02 5.49 7.23
C ALA A 238 -6.58 4.28 8.08
N MET A 239 -7.41 3.24 8.16
CA MET A 239 -7.09 1.97 8.82
C MET A 239 -5.88 1.28 8.17
N ARG A 240 -5.80 1.26 6.83
CA ARG A 240 -4.64 0.72 6.12
C ARG A 240 -3.38 1.52 6.45
N ARG A 241 -3.48 2.84 6.38
CA ARG A 241 -2.36 3.76 6.63
C ARG A 241 -1.83 3.67 8.07
N GLU A 242 -2.71 3.44 9.05
CA GLU A 242 -2.32 3.18 10.44
C GLU A 242 -1.31 2.03 10.55
N VAL A 243 -1.59 0.90 9.88
CA VAL A 243 -0.72 -0.28 9.94
C VAL A 243 0.58 -0.06 9.18
N GLU A 244 0.53 0.61 8.02
CA GLU A 244 1.72 0.97 7.26
C GLU A 244 2.65 1.87 8.09
N LEU A 245 2.12 2.88 8.77
CA LEU A 245 2.90 3.76 9.64
C LEU A 245 3.43 3.05 10.88
N LEU A 246 2.66 2.14 11.49
CA LEU A 246 3.14 1.33 12.61
C LEU A 246 4.35 0.49 12.20
N PHE A 247 4.25 -0.23 11.08
CA PHE A 247 5.36 -1.03 10.56
C PHE A 247 6.57 -0.16 10.18
N ASP A 248 6.35 0.94 9.46
CA ASP A 248 7.41 1.88 9.08
C ASP A 248 8.13 2.44 10.31
N SER A 249 7.40 2.81 11.37
CA SER A 249 7.99 3.30 12.62
C SER A 249 8.87 2.26 13.30
N ILE A 250 8.48 0.99 13.28
CA ILE A 250 9.25 -0.09 13.92
C ILE A 250 10.55 -0.34 13.15
N VAL A 251 10.49 -0.34 11.82
CA VAL A 251 11.68 -0.54 10.98
C VAL A 251 12.62 0.66 11.04
N ARG A 252 12.10 1.89 10.87
CA ARG A 252 12.93 3.10 10.82
C ARG A 252 13.55 3.47 12.16
N GLU A 253 12.81 3.25 13.25
CA GLU A 253 13.30 3.54 14.61
C GLU A 253 14.10 2.36 15.20
N ASP A 254 14.38 1.30 14.41
CA ASP A 254 15.09 0.07 14.84
C ASP A 254 14.50 -0.51 16.15
N ARG A 255 13.17 -0.57 16.21
CA ARG A 255 12.45 -1.08 17.38
C ARG A 255 12.45 -2.58 17.44
N ASN A 256 12.14 -3.10 18.63
CA ASN A 256 11.89 -4.53 18.79
C ASN A 256 10.75 -4.96 17.88
N VAL A 257 10.97 -6.01 17.07
CA VAL A 257 9.95 -6.57 16.20
C VAL A 257 8.68 -7.01 16.95
N LEU A 258 8.81 -7.34 18.25
CA LEU A 258 7.69 -7.68 19.12
C LEU A 258 6.75 -6.49 19.36
N ASP A 259 7.18 -5.25 19.13
CA ASP A 259 6.30 -4.07 19.17
C ASP A 259 5.18 -4.17 18.12
N LEU A 260 5.35 -4.96 17.06
CA LEU A 260 4.25 -5.29 16.15
C LEU A 260 3.07 -5.94 16.88
N LEU A 261 3.29 -6.61 18.01
CA LEU A 261 2.22 -7.26 18.77
C LEU A 261 1.83 -6.46 20.01
N THR A 262 2.74 -5.67 20.57
CA THR A 262 2.56 -5.05 21.89
C THR A 262 2.56 -3.53 21.91
N ALA A 263 2.82 -2.86 20.78
CA ALA A 263 2.90 -1.40 20.72
C ALA A 263 1.70 -0.74 21.41
N ASP A 264 2.00 0.09 22.40
CA ASP A 264 1.06 0.88 23.19
C ASP A 264 0.79 2.25 22.56
N TYR A 265 1.08 2.39 21.27
CA TYR A 265 0.85 3.58 20.48
C TYR A 265 0.21 3.22 19.14
N THR A 266 -0.34 4.23 18.48
CA THR A 266 -0.89 4.08 17.14
C THR A 266 -0.72 5.34 16.31
N PHE A 267 -1.05 5.25 15.02
CA PHE A 267 -1.07 6.38 14.10
C PHE A 267 -2.49 6.67 13.65
N VAL A 268 -2.98 7.88 13.92
CA VAL A 268 -4.34 8.29 13.57
C VAL A 268 -4.37 9.67 12.93
N ASN A 269 -5.23 9.83 11.94
CA ASN A 269 -5.78 11.13 11.56
C ASN A 269 -7.16 11.33 12.21
N GLU A 270 -7.81 12.46 11.98
CA GLU A 270 -9.11 12.77 12.61
C GLU A 270 -10.17 11.70 12.32
N ARG A 271 -10.25 11.21 11.08
CA ARG A 271 -11.26 10.22 10.67
C ARG A 271 -11.15 8.91 11.45
N LEU A 272 -9.92 8.41 11.63
CA LEU A 272 -9.65 7.18 12.38
C LEU A 272 -9.73 7.40 13.88
N ALA A 273 -9.26 8.55 14.37
CA ALA A 273 -9.35 8.92 15.78
C ALA A 273 -10.80 8.95 16.26
N ARG A 274 -11.71 9.56 15.50
CA ARG A 274 -13.17 9.52 15.78
C ARG A 274 -13.71 8.09 15.81
N HIS A 275 -13.29 7.24 14.87
CA HIS A 275 -13.71 5.83 14.85
C HIS A 275 -13.21 5.04 16.07
N TYR A 276 -12.04 5.36 16.61
CA TYR A 276 -11.50 4.74 17.82
C TYR A 276 -11.88 5.43 19.13
N GLY A 277 -12.58 6.57 19.06
CA GLY A 277 -12.91 7.36 20.26
C GLY A 277 -11.71 8.08 20.87
N ILE A 278 -10.66 8.37 20.07
CA ILE A 278 -9.48 9.13 20.52
C ILE A 278 -9.78 10.63 20.34
N PRO A 279 -9.87 11.42 21.44
CA PRO A 279 -10.22 12.83 21.37
C PRO A 279 -9.05 13.69 20.86
N ASN A 280 -9.34 14.96 20.55
CA ASN A 280 -8.34 16.01 20.28
C ASN A 280 -7.42 15.79 19.06
N ILE A 281 -7.85 15.01 18.06
CA ILE A 281 -7.14 14.83 16.79
C ILE A 281 -7.94 15.51 15.66
N TYR A 282 -7.31 16.45 14.97
CA TYR A 282 -7.93 17.26 13.92
C TYR A 282 -7.14 17.22 12.60
N GLY A 283 -7.85 17.20 11.48
CA GLY A 283 -7.29 17.19 10.13
C GLY A 283 -6.87 15.81 9.61
N SER A 284 -6.48 15.80 8.34
CA SER A 284 -6.15 14.59 7.57
C SER A 284 -4.76 14.01 7.86
N GLN A 285 -3.89 14.78 8.50
CA GLN A 285 -2.52 14.38 8.82
C GLN A 285 -2.50 13.33 9.94
N PHE A 286 -1.69 12.29 9.74
CA PHE A 286 -1.48 11.25 10.75
C PHE A 286 -0.55 11.73 11.85
N ARG A 287 -0.88 11.33 13.08
CA ARG A 287 -0.09 11.62 14.28
C ARG A 287 0.09 10.33 15.05
N ARG A 288 1.29 10.15 15.60
CA ARG A 288 1.55 9.12 16.59
C ARG A 288 0.91 9.53 17.91
N VAL A 289 0.12 8.64 18.51
CA VAL A 289 -0.56 8.85 19.79
C VAL A 289 -0.34 7.64 20.68
N ASN A 290 -0.16 7.86 21.98
CA ASN A 290 -0.16 6.78 22.95
C ASN A 290 -1.60 6.31 23.19
N LEU A 291 -1.78 5.01 23.37
CA LEU A 291 -3.06 4.39 23.66
C LEU A 291 -3.25 4.35 25.19
N ASP A 292 -4.28 5.06 25.66
CA ASP A 292 -4.69 5.00 27.05
C ASP A 292 -5.03 3.56 27.47
N PRO A 293 -5.01 3.22 28.77
CA PRO A 293 -5.37 1.88 29.25
C PRO A 293 -6.77 1.41 28.79
N GLY A 294 -7.71 2.33 28.58
CA GLY A 294 -9.05 2.02 28.05
C GLY A 294 -9.08 1.68 26.55
N LEU A 295 -7.94 1.78 25.86
CA LEU A 295 -7.75 1.44 24.45
C LEU A 295 -6.72 0.32 24.26
N ASP A 296 -6.51 -0.51 25.28
CA ASP A 296 -5.62 -1.67 25.24
C ASP A 296 -5.94 -2.63 24.07
N MET A 297 -7.22 -2.77 23.71
CA MET A 297 -7.68 -3.56 22.56
C MET A 297 -7.16 -3.07 21.20
N ARG A 298 -6.56 -1.86 21.13
CA ARG A 298 -5.96 -1.28 19.92
C ARG A 298 -4.44 -1.45 19.87
N ARG A 299 -3.83 -2.11 20.86
CA ARG A 299 -2.38 -2.35 20.90
C ARG A 299 -1.95 -3.32 19.80
N GLY A 300 -0.73 -3.10 19.30
CA GLY A 300 -0.14 -3.91 18.24
C GLY A 300 -0.97 -4.01 16.96
N LEU A 301 -0.59 -4.92 16.07
CA LEU A 301 -1.23 -5.18 14.78
C LEU A 301 -2.63 -5.77 14.94
N LEU A 302 -2.82 -6.67 15.90
CA LEU A 302 -4.05 -7.45 16.05
C LEU A 302 -5.24 -6.59 16.52
N GLY A 303 -4.97 -5.46 17.17
CA GLY A 303 -5.99 -4.49 17.57
C GLY A 303 -6.41 -3.50 16.48
N LYS A 304 -5.67 -3.44 15.35
CA LYS A 304 -5.89 -2.43 14.31
C LYS A 304 -7.11 -2.75 13.45
N GLY A 305 -7.84 -1.69 13.06
CA GLY A 305 -9.07 -1.79 12.28
C GLY A 305 -8.87 -2.48 10.93
N ALA A 306 -7.72 -2.31 10.27
CA ALA A 306 -7.45 -2.98 9.00
C ALA A 306 -7.39 -4.50 9.19
N PHE A 307 -6.65 -5.00 10.17
CA PHE A 307 -6.58 -6.43 10.48
C PHE A 307 -7.97 -6.97 10.85
N LEU A 308 -8.69 -6.29 11.73
CA LEU A 308 -10.03 -6.72 12.15
C LEU A 308 -11.03 -6.75 10.98
N THR A 309 -10.88 -5.86 10.00
CA THR A 309 -11.73 -5.81 8.80
C THR A 309 -11.38 -6.94 7.83
N THR A 310 -10.11 -7.13 7.48
CA THR A 310 -9.67 -8.17 6.53
C THR A 310 -9.89 -9.60 7.02
N THR A 311 -10.05 -9.76 8.33
CA THR A 311 -10.31 -11.06 8.97
C THR A 311 -11.76 -11.23 9.43
N SER A 312 -12.68 -10.36 8.99
CA SER A 312 -14.11 -10.46 9.27
C SER A 312 -14.93 -10.81 8.01
N LYS A 313 -16.21 -11.13 8.20
CA LYS A 313 -17.21 -11.22 7.14
C LYS A 313 -17.94 -9.88 7.01
N PRO A 314 -18.53 -9.55 5.85
CA PRO A 314 -19.24 -8.28 5.66
C PRO A 314 -20.31 -8.00 6.72
N GLU A 315 -21.03 -9.02 7.15
CA GLU A 315 -22.13 -8.91 8.10
C GLU A 315 -21.70 -9.06 9.56
N ARG A 316 -20.51 -9.62 9.84
CA ARG A 316 -20.10 -10.01 11.21
C ARG A 316 -18.60 -10.28 11.35
N THR A 317 -18.11 -10.24 12.59
CA THR A 317 -16.76 -10.73 12.92
C THR A 317 -16.59 -12.25 12.69
N SER A 318 -15.35 -12.69 12.42
CA SER A 318 -15.00 -14.10 12.17
C SER A 318 -13.77 -14.54 12.97
N PRO A 319 -13.95 -15.15 14.16
CA PRO A 319 -12.86 -15.75 14.93
C PRO A 319 -12.07 -16.80 14.13
N VAL A 320 -12.75 -17.61 13.33
CA VAL A 320 -12.12 -18.65 12.49
C VAL A 320 -11.14 -18.04 11.50
N THR A 321 -11.55 -16.98 10.79
CA THR A 321 -10.70 -16.31 9.79
C THR A 321 -9.52 -15.60 10.46
N ARG A 322 -9.73 -15.00 11.64
CA ARG A 322 -8.64 -14.43 12.47
C ARG A 322 -7.63 -15.48 12.91
N GLY A 323 -8.09 -16.58 13.49
CA GLY A 323 -7.24 -17.68 13.93
C GLY A 323 -6.43 -18.28 12.78
N LYS A 324 -7.09 -18.56 11.65
CA LYS A 324 -6.42 -19.03 10.43
C LYS A 324 -5.32 -18.06 9.99
N TRP A 325 -5.60 -16.75 9.95
CA TRP A 325 -4.61 -15.75 9.55
C TRP A 325 -3.39 -15.76 10.46
N ILE A 326 -3.57 -15.86 11.79
CA ILE A 326 -2.46 -15.87 12.75
C ILE A 326 -1.62 -17.15 12.56
N MET A 327 -2.28 -18.30 12.41
CA MET A 327 -1.60 -19.56 12.15
C MET A 327 -0.73 -19.50 10.88
N THR A 328 -1.26 -18.96 9.78
CA THR A 328 -0.55 -18.95 8.50
C THR A 328 0.51 -17.86 8.41
N ASN A 329 0.20 -16.63 8.86
CA ASN A 329 1.07 -15.46 8.64
C ASN A 329 2.09 -15.23 9.75
N ILE A 330 1.85 -15.75 10.95
CA ILE A 330 2.73 -15.58 12.11
C ILE A 330 3.38 -16.92 12.51
N LEU A 331 2.61 -18.01 12.62
CA LEU A 331 3.11 -19.29 13.12
C LEU A 331 3.66 -20.22 12.04
N GLY A 332 3.47 -19.90 10.74
CA GLY A 332 3.91 -20.75 9.63
C GLY A 332 3.18 -22.09 9.54
N MET A 333 1.98 -22.19 10.12
CA MET A 333 1.15 -23.39 10.13
C MET A 333 0.04 -23.28 9.07
N SER A 334 -0.11 -24.32 8.24
CA SER A 334 -1.22 -24.42 7.30
C SER A 334 -2.34 -25.29 7.89
N PRO A 335 -3.46 -24.71 8.35
CA PRO A 335 -4.59 -25.53 8.77
C PRO A 335 -5.20 -26.26 7.55
N PRO A 336 -5.82 -27.43 7.74
CA PRO A 336 -6.46 -28.17 6.66
C PRO A 336 -7.65 -27.37 6.08
N ASP A 337 -8.02 -27.70 4.85
CA ASP A 337 -9.18 -27.09 4.19
C ASP A 337 -10.49 -27.45 4.92
N PRO A 338 -11.48 -26.54 4.94
CA PRO A 338 -12.77 -26.83 5.54
C PRO A 338 -13.47 -27.98 4.78
N PRO A 339 -14.28 -28.81 5.47
CA PRO A 339 -15.10 -29.82 4.81
C PRO A 339 -16.02 -29.19 3.74
N PRO A 340 -16.36 -29.92 2.65
CA PRO A 340 -17.45 -29.51 1.77
C PRO A 340 -18.76 -29.43 2.58
N ASP A 341 -19.58 -28.43 2.28
CA ASP A 341 -20.92 -28.20 2.90
C ASP A 341 -20.93 -27.86 4.40
N VAL A 342 -20.14 -26.87 4.83
CA VAL A 342 -20.25 -26.31 6.18
C VAL A 342 -21.64 -25.68 6.40
N PRO A 343 -22.45 -26.16 7.36
CA PRO A 343 -23.78 -25.62 7.59
C PRO A 343 -23.71 -24.18 8.12
N PRO A 344 -24.72 -23.32 7.82
CA PRO A 344 -24.77 -21.98 8.37
C PRO A 344 -24.87 -22.01 9.89
N LEU A 345 -24.40 -20.92 10.53
CA LEU A 345 -24.56 -20.76 11.98
C LEU A 345 -26.06 -20.71 12.33
N LYS A 346 -26.43 -21.39 13.42
CA LYS A 346 -27.82 -21.43 13.86
C LYS A 346 -28.33 -20.01 14.15
N PRO A 347 -29.54 -19.66 13.69
CA PRO A 347 -30.18 -18.39 14.06
C PRO A 347 -30.51 -18.38 15.55
N LYS A 348 -30.79 -17.19 16.09
CA LYS A 348 -31.24 -16.99 17.47
C LYS A 348 -32.41 -17.93 17.79
N THR A 349 -32.30 -18.64 18.92
CA THR A 349 -33.45 -19.32 19.52
C THR A 349 -34.32 -18.27 20.21
N SER A 350 -35.58 -18.14 19.77
CA SER A 350 -36.59 -17.37 20.49
C SER A 350 -37.00 -18.13 21.75
N ASP A 351 -37.02 -17.43 22.88
CA ASP A 351 -37.78 -17.89 24.05
C ASP A 351 -39.27 -17.58 23.85
N ALA A 352 -40.15 -18.24 24.62
CA ALA A 352 -41.59 -18.03 24.53
C ALA A 352 -42.03 -16.57 24.77
N ALA A 353 -41.17 -15.76 25.39
CA ALA A 353 -41.36 -14.34 25.67
C ALA A 353 -40.73 -13.39 24.61
N GLY A 354 -39.99 -13.89 23.62
CA GLY A 354 -39.33 -13.09 22.58
C GLY A 354 -38.12 -12.25 23.05
N ASN A 355 -37.73 -12.35 24.33
CA ASN A 355 -36.75 -11.51 24.99
C ASN A 355 -35.33 -12.08 25.05
N ALA A 356 -35.10 -13.27 24.47
CA ALA A 356 -33.77 -13.89 24.44
C ALA A 356 -32.72 -12.93 23.84
N ARG A 357 -31.59 -12.72 24.54
CA ARG A 357 -30.47 -11.92 24.02
C ARG A 357 -29.84 -12.63 22.82
N GLU A 358 -29.47 -11.88 21.79
CA GLU A 358 -28.72 -12.43 20.66
C GLU A 358 -27.40 -13.02 21.16
N PRO A 359 -27.09 -14.30 20.89
CA PRO A 359 -25.85 -14.88 21.36
C PRO A 359 -24.66 -14.20 20.67
N THR A 360 -23.61 -13.96 21.43
CA THR A 360 -22.35 -13.42 20.92
C THR A 360 -21.76 -14.36 19.86
N MET A 361 -20.92 -13.84 18.98
CA MET A 361 -20.22 -14.67 18.00
C MET A 361 -19.37 -15.78 18.65
N ARG A 362 -18.84 -15.54 19.85
CA ARG A 362 -18.15 -16.56 20.65
C ARG A 362 -19.09 -17.70 21.02
N GLN A 363 -20.27 -17.40 21.55
CA GLN A 363 -21.28 -18.41 21.91
C GLN A 363 -21.74 -19.19 20.68
N LYS A 364 -22.10 -18.50 19.58
CA LYS A 364 -22.50 -19.14 18.32
C LYS A 364 -21.43 -20.13 17.81
N MET A 365 -20.16 -19.76 17.91
CA MET A 365 -19.07 -20.63 17.47
C MET A 365 -18.79 -21.78 18.44
N MET A 366 -18.93 -21.56 19.75
CA MET A 366 -18.85 -22.63 20.76
C MET A 366 -19.94 -23.69 20.59
N ASP A 367 -21.13 -23.30 20.14
CA ASP A 367 -22.21 -24.24 19.80
C ASP A 367 -21.96 -24.95 18.46
N HIS A 368 -21.40 -24.23 17.47
CA HIS A 368 -21.09 -24.78 16.16
C HIS A 368 -20.00 -25.86 16.22
N ARG A 369 -18.98 -25.67 17.05
CA ARG A 369 -17.87 -26.62 17.22
C ARG A 369 -18.24 -27.90 17.98
N VAL A 370 -19.49 -28.14 18.37
CA VAL A 370 -19.87 -29.37 19.11
C VAL A 370 -19.88 -30.59 18.18
N ARG A 371 -19.95 -30.40 16.85
CA ARG A 371 -19.91 -31.52 15.89
C ARG A 371 -18.49 -32.06 15.71
N ALA A 372 -18.36 -33.39 15.65
CA ALA A 372 -17.06 -34.08 15.57
C ALA A 372 -16.19 -33.67 14.36
N ASP A 373 -16.82 -33.34 13.23
CA ASP A 373 -16.17 -32.85 12.01
C ASP A 373 -15.62 -31.41 12.13
N CYS A 374 -16.17 -30.59 13.03
CA CYS A 374 -15.77 -29.20 13.22
C CYS A 374 -14.74 -29.02 14.35
N VAL A 375 -14.81 -29.81 15.43
CA VAL A 375 -13.93 -29.70 16.63
C VAL A 375 -12.46 -29.69 16.25
N GLN A 376 -12.06 -30.59 15.34
CA GLN A 376 -10.65 -30.87 15.09
C GLN A 376 -9.89 -29.64 14.58
N CYS A 377 -10.48 -28.88 13.66
CA CYS A 377 -9.86 -27.66 13.12
C CYS A 377 -10.10 -26.45 14.04
N HIS A 378 -11.30 -26.33 14.61
CA HIS A 378 -11.69 -25.20 15.44
C HIS A 378 -11.00 -25.17 16.81
N SER A 379 -10.58 -26.32 17.34
CA SER A 379 -9.80 -26.40 18.59
C SER A 379 -8.46 -25.66 18.49
N LEU A 380 -7.89 -25.54 17.29
CA LEU A 380 -6.64 -24.84 17.04
C LEU A 380 -6.87 -23.36 16.70
N MET A 381 -7.83 -23.07 15.81
CA MET A 381 -8.05 -21.71 15.29
C MET A 381 -8.86 -20.82 16.22
N ASP A 382 -9.95 -21.33 16.80
CA ASP A 382 -10.91 -20.49 17.51
C ASP A 382 -10.32 -19.84 18.77
N PRO A 383 -9.55 -20.54 19.64
CA PRO A 383 -8.96 -19.91 20.81
C PRO A 383 -8.08 -18.71 20.44
N ILE A 384 -7.28 -18.84 19.38
CA ILE A 384 -6.42 -17.78 18.86
C ILE A 384 -7.28 -16.63 18.30
N GLY A 385 -8.31 -16.93 17.52
CA GLY A 385 -9.19 -15.92 16.93
C GLY A 385 -10.17 -15.26 17.91
N PHE A 386 -10.27 -15.80 19.13
CA PHE A 386 -11.08 -15.29 20.23
C PHE A 386 -10.30 -14.40 21.21
N ALA A 387 -9.02 -14.72 21.42
CA ALA A 387 -8.09 -13.87 22.17
C ALA A 387 -7.94 -12.52 21.48
#